data_AF-A0A0D9XL86-F1
#
_entry.id   AF-A0A0D9XL86-F1
#
_cell.length_a   1.000
_cell.length_b   1.000
_cell.length_c   1.000
_cell.angle_alpha   90.00
_cell.angle_beta   90.00
_cell.angle_gamma   90.00
#
_symmetry.space_group_name_H-M   'P 1'
#
loop_
_entity.id
_entity.type
_entity.pdbx_description
1 polymer ?
#
loop_
_entity_poly.entity_id
_entity_poly.type
_entity_poly.pdbx_seq_one_letter_code
_entity_poly.pdbx_strand_id
1 'polypeptide(L)'
;MSATRRLVFAVAVVAAAAIVSFCAAGEAAALPGRRMLLQAPGQAWTPVPDAGDPHIQELGNWAVSKHDRVAGDGLVFQQVSRAESQEVIGVDYRLHINAGGGGGGGAAFVAVVWESSESGMRKLISFDAE
;
A
#
# COMPACT_ATOMS: atom_id res chain seq x y z
N MET A 1 -12.22 26.53 43.98
CA MET A 1 -11.81 26.67 42.57
C MET A 1 -10.83 25.55 42.26
N SER A 2 -11.24 24.53 41.51
CA SER A 2 -10.34 23.73 40.65
C SER A 2 -11.17 22.76 39.82
N ALA A 3 -10.74 22.58 38.58
CA ALA A 3 -11.53 22.17 37.43
C ALA A 3 -11.51 20.67 37.16
N THR A 4 -12.63 20.19 36.64
CA THR A 4 -12.86 18.86 36.07
C THR A 4 -12.06 18.65 34.79
N ARG A 5 -11.42 17.49 34.61
CA ARG A 5 -11.17 16.92 33.28
C ARG A 5 -11.25 15.40 33.31
N ARG A 6 -12.28 14.90 32.63
CA ARG A 6 -12.61 13.48 32.40
C ARG A 6 -11.83 13.00 31.18
N LEU A 7 -11.36 11.76 31.19
CA LEU A 7 -11.24 10.97 29.96
C LEU A 7 -11.40 9.49 30.29
N VAL A 8 -12.51 8.94 29.81
CA VAL A 8 -12.92 7.54 29.92
C VAL A 8 -12.60 6.90 28.58
N PHE A 9 -11.64 5.97 28.52
CA PHE A 9 -11.50 5.05 27.40
C PHE A 9 -12.14 3.72 27.82
N ALA A 10 -13.45 3.62 27.61
CA ALA A 10 -14.16 2.36 27.75
C ALA A 10 -13.93 1.53 26.49
N VAL A 11 -13.22 0.42 26.67
CA VAL A 11 -13.22 -0.73 25.76
C VAL A 11 -14.63 -1.29 25.73
N ALA A 12 -15.24 -1.42 24.54
CA ALA A 12 -16.44 -2.20 24.37
C ALA A 12 -16.32 -3.08 23.12
N VAL A 13 -16.36 -4.38 23.39
CA VAL A 13 -16.27 -5.50 22.46
C VAL A 13 -17.60 -5.68 21.71
N VAL A 14 -17.45 -6.08 20.45
CA VAL A 14 -18.41 -6.55 19.43
C VAL A 14 -19.56 -7.41 19.97
N ALA A 15 -20.79 -7.24 19.45
CA ALA A 15 -21.68 -8.34 19.04
C ALA A 15 -23.00 -7.88 18.36
N ALA A 16 -23.42 -8.74 17.41
CA ALA A 16 -24.78 -9.06 16.95
C ALA A 16 -25.31 -8.46 15.63
N ALA A 17 -25.77 -9.39 14.79
CA ALA A 17 -26.16 -9.29 13.39
C ALA A 17 -27.63 -8.88 13.18
N ALA A 18 -27.93 -8.29 12.01
CA ALA A 18 -29.24 -8.38 11.37
C ALA A 18 -29.09 -8.24 9.84
N ILE A 19 -29.43 -9.31 9.13
CA ILE A 19 -29.51 -9.38 7.68
C ILE A 19 -30.79 -8.67 7.24
N VAL A 20 -30.67 -7.60 6.46
CA VAL A 20 -31.80 -7.03 5.72
C VAL A 20 -31.48 -7.10 4.23
N SER A 21 -32.13 -8.06 3.58
CA SER A 21 -32.20 -8.16 2.13
C SER A 21 -33.10 -7.04 1.60
N PHE A 22 -32.56 -6.21 0.71
CA PHE A 22 -33.36 -5.36 -0.16
C PHE A 22 -32.75 -5.37 -1.57
N CYS A 23 -33.25 -6.28 -2.41
CA CYS A 23 -33.12 -6.16 -3.85
C CYS A 23 -34.10 -5.08 -4.33
N ALA A 24 -33.57 -4.01 -4.89
CA ALA A 24 -34.30 -3.18 -5.84
C ALA A 24 -33.31 -2.69 -6.91
N ALA A 25 -33.44 -3.27 -8.10
CA ALA A 25 -32.86 -2.72 -9.32
C ALA A 25 -33.53 -1.37 -9.61
N GLY A 26 -32.72 -0.33 -9.82
CA GLY A 26 -33.16 1.01 -10.20
C GLY A 26 -32.09 1.66 -11.05
N GLU A 27 -32.49 2.09 -12.25
CA GLU A 27 -31.68 2.39 -13.43
C GLU A 27 -30.42 3.26 -13.27
N ALA A 28 -29.44 2.88 -14.09
CA ALA A 28 -28.26 3.63 -14.42
C ALA A 28 -28.62 4.94 -15.13
N ALA A 29 -28.39 6.06 -14.45
CA ALA A 29 -28.14 7.34 -15.11
C ALA A 29 -26.62 7.58 -15.07
N ALA A 30 -25.93 7.20 -16.15
CA ALA A 30 -24.52 7.47 -16.33
C ALA A 30 -24.28 8.98 -16.43
N LEU A 31 -23.78 9.58 -15.35
CA LEU A 31 -23.16 10.91 -15.39
C LEU A 31 -21.65 10.73 -15.65
N PRO A 32 -21.10 11.32 -16.71
CA PRO A 32 -19.65 11.34 -16.90
C PRO A 32 -19.03 12.26 -15.85
N GLY A 33 -18.07 11.75 -15.08
CA GLY A 33 -17.16 12.62 -14.31
C GLY A 33 -17.33 12.65 -12.79
N ARG A 34 -17.84 11.59 -12.15
CA ARG A 34 -17.68 11.45 -10.70
C ARG A 34 -17.20 10.05 -10.34
N ARG A 35 -15.93 9.95 -9.95
CA ARG A 35 -15.33 8.78 -9.28
C ARG A 35 -16.22 8.39 -8.11
N MET A 36 -17.06 7.38 -8.31
CA MET A 36 -17.87 6.80 -7.26
C MET A 36 -17.06 5.65 -6.64
N LEU A 37 -16.04 6.01 -5.87
CA LEU A 37 -15.37 5.06 -4.98
C LEU A 37 -16.18 5.00 -3.68
N LEU A 38 -17.23 4.19 -3.69
CA LEU A 38 -17.79 3.70 -2.43
C LEU A 38 -16.85 2.60 -1.92
N GLN A 39 -15.79 2.97 -1.22
CA GLN A 39 -14.88 2.02 -0.59
C GLN A 39 -15.14 1.98 0.92
N ALA A 40 -15.58 0.81 1.38
CA ALA A 40 -15.72 0.45 2.78
C ALA A 40 -14.33 0.14 3.40
N PRO A 41 -14.20 0.05 4.74
CA PRO A 41 -12.98 0.39 5.46
C PRO A 41 -11.87 -0.66 5.31
N GLY A 42 -10.72 -0.18 4.84
CA GLY A 42 -9.54 -0.92 4.40
C GLY A 42 -8.92 -0.08 3.31
N GLN A 43 -8.06 0.87 3.70
CA GLN A 43 -7.83 2.11 2.96
C GLN A 43 -7.41 1.87 1.50
N ALA A 44 -7.85 2.72 0.58
CA ALA A 44 -7.54 2.55 -0.83
C ALA A 44 -6.05 2.81 -1.10
N TRP A 45 -5.41 1.98 -1.91
CA TRP A 45 -4.13 2.31 -2.51
C TRP A 45 -4.27 3.58 -3.35
N THR A 46 -3.46 4.58 -3.05
CA THR A 46 -3.44 5.86 -3.76
C THR A 46 -2.21 5.92 -4.65
N PRO A 47 -2.34 6.20 -5.96
CA PRO A 47 -1.18 6.38 -6.83
C PRO A 47 -0.22 7.45 -6.31
N VAL A 48 1.07 7.11 -6.28
CA VAL A 48 2.12 8.09 -6.03
C VAL A 48 2.31 8.91 -7.32
N PRO A 49 2.31 10.26 -7.28
CA PRO A 49 2.34 11.09 -8.49
C PRO A 49 3.58 10.89 -9.36
N ASP A 50 4.74 10.66 -8.73
CA ASP A 50 6.02 10.46 -9.40
C ASP A 50 6.71 9.21 -8.87
N ALA A 51 6.74 8.15 -9.68
CA ALA A 51 7.49 6.94 -9.35
C ALA A 51 9.01 7.18 -9.43
N GLY A 52 9.45 8.20 -10.17
CA GLY A 52 10.85 8.62 -10.28
C GLY A 52 11.37 9.40 -9.07
N ASP A 53 10.51 9.68 -8.09
CA ASP A 53 10.93 10.32 -6.83
C ASP A 53 12.11 9.53 -6.21
N PRO A 54 13.19 10.22 -5.79
CA PRO A 54 14.39 9.55 -5.27
C PRO A 54 14.10 8.60 -4.10
N HIS A 55 13.14 8.91 -3.24
CA HIS A 55 12.73 8.04 -2.13
C HIS A 55 12.06 6.76 -2.64
N ILE A 56 11.18 6.88 -3.62
CA ILE A 56 10.48 5.74 -4.22
C ILE A 56 11.46 4.80 -4.94
N GLN A 57 12.40 5.37 -5.70
CA GLN A 57 13.45 4.59 -6.36
C GLN A 57 14.37 3.91 -5.35
N GLU A 58 14.71 4.59 -4.25
CA GLU A 58 15.51 4.03 -3.17
C GLU A 58 14.79 2.87 -2.46
N LEU A 59 13.48 3.00 -2.18
CA LEU A 59 12.67 1.91 -1.64
C LEU A 59 12.62 0.69 -2.58
N GLY A 60 12.51 0.93 -3.89
CA GLY A 60 12.56 -0.14 -4.90
C GLY A 60 13.90 -0.88 -4.90
N ASN A 61 15.01 -0.13 -4.90
CA ASN A 61 16.35 -0.71 -4.83
C ASN A 61 16.59 -1.48 -3.52
N TRP A 62 16.11 -0.94 -2.40
CA TRP A 62 16.15 -1.59 -1.11
C TRP A 62 15.37 -2.90 -1.11
N ALA A 63 14.18 -2.93 -1.71
CA ALA A 63 13.34 -4.14 -1.79
C ALA A 63 14.02 -5.25 -2.60
N VAL A 64 14.55 -4.94 -3.79
CA VAL A 64 15.30 -5.90 -4.61
C VAL A 64 16.52 -6.43 -3.86
N SER A 65 17.32 -5.54 -3.27
CA SER A 65 18.52 -5.93 -2.50
C SER A 65 18.20 -6.80 -1.29
N LYS A 66 17.05 -6.56 -0.64
CA LYS A 66 16.58 -7.34 0.51
C LYS A 66 16.14 -8.73 0.09
N HIS A 67 15.39 -8.84 -1.02
CA HIS A 67 14.96 -10.12 -1.60
C HIS A 67 16.14 -10.93 -2.11
N ASP A 68 17.01 -10.33 -2.94
CA ASP A 68 18.18 -11.01 -3.54
C ASP A 68 19.12 -11.58 -2.46
N ARG A 69 19.29 -10.88 -1.33
CA ARG A 69 20.08 -11.40 -0.20
C ARG A 69 19.53 -12.71 0.37
N VAL A 70 18.22 -12.93 0.28
CA VAL A 70 17.54 -14.12 0.82
C VAL A 70 17.37 -15.19 -0.26
N ALA A 71 16.96 -14.81 -1.46
CA ALA A 71 16.66 -15.72 -2.57
C ALA A 71 17.91 -16.14 -3.36
N GLY A 72 18.91 -15.27 -3.46
CA GLY A 72 20.15 -15.49 -4.22
C GLY A 72 19.92 -15.61 -5.73
N ASP A 73 18.92 -14.93 -6.28
CA ASP A 73 18.52 -15.01 -7.68
C ASP A 73 19.28 -14.04 -8.61
N GLY A 74 20.16 -13.20 -8.05
CA GLY A 74 21.04 -12.30 -8.81
C GLY A 74 20.30 -11.10 -9.41
N LEU A 75 19.20 -10.68 -8.79
CA LEU A 75 18.40 -9.57 -9.27
C LEU A 75 19.10 -8.22 -9.04
N VAL A 76 19.19 -7.41 -10.10
CA VAL A 76 19.68 -6.04 -10.03
C VAL A 76 18.52 -5.08 -10.29
N PHE A 77 18.33 -4.14 -9.37
CA PHE A 77 17.32 -3.10 -9.50
C PHE A 77 17.58 -2.23 -10.73
N GLN A 78 16.54 -1.94 -11.52
CA GLN A 78 16.62 -1.01 -12.65
C GLN A 78 15.85 0.26 -12.35
N GLN A 79 14.55 0.15 -12.05
CA GLN A 79 13.70 1.29 -11.69
C GLN A 79 12.39 0.84 -11.06
N VAL A 80 11.74 1.74 -10.34
CA VAL A 80 10.29 1.68 -10.08
C VAL A 80 9.55 2.31 -11.26
N SER A 81 8.64 1.57 -11.89
CA SER A 81 7.83 2.04 -13.03
C SER A 81 6.50 2.66 -12.61
N ARG A 82 5.95 2.21 -11.48
CA ARG A 82 4.73 2.72 -10.84
C ARG A 82 4.79 2.48 -9.35
N ALA A 83 4.23 3.41 -8.58
CA ALA A 83 4.09 3.25 -7.14
C ALA A 83 2.70 3.68 -6.66
N GLU A 84 2.23 3.02 -5.62
CA GLU A 84 1.02 3.38 -4.87
C GLU A 84 1.33 3.35 -3.38
N SER A 85 0.65 4.16 -2.60
CA SER A 85 0.82 4.23 -1.15
C SER A 85 -0.50 4.15 -0.40
N GLN A 86 -0.39 3.75 0.86
CA GLN A 86 -1.48 3.70 1.82
C GLN A 86 -0.94 4.14 3.19
N GLU A 87 -1.56 5.13 3.82
CA GLU A 87 -1.13 5.64 5.12
C GLU A 87 -1.84 4.86 6.24
N VAL A 88 -1.12 4.25 7.18
CA VAL A 88 -1.71 3.48 8.29
C VAL A 88 -1.15 4.00 9.62
N ILE A 89 -0.22 3.28 10.24
CA ILE A 89 0.63 3.75 11.34
C ILE A 89 2.06 3.70 10.78
N GLY A 90 2.33 4.58 9.81
CA GLY A 90 3.41 4.44 8.83
C GLY A 90 2.88 4.49 7.40
N VAL A 91 3.71 4.15 6.42
CA VAL A 91 3.31 4.14 5.01
C VAL A 91 3.60 2.77 4.41
N ASP A 92 2.56 2.14 3.87
CA ASP A 92 2.72 1.00 2.98
C ASP A 92 2.89 1.51 1.55
N TYR A 93 3.89 0.99 0.85
CA TYR A 93 4.17 1.24 -0.55
C TYR A 93 4.00 -0.04 -1.35
N ARG A 94 3.25 0.04 -2.44
CA ARG A 94 3.20 -0.99 -3.48
C ARG A 94 4.00 -0.49 -4.68
N LEU A 95 5.12 -1.14 -4.95
CA LEU A 95 6.10 -0.74 -5.95
C LEU A 95 6.09 -1.74 -7.11
N HIS A 96 5.83 -1.26 -8.32
CA HIS A 96 6.04 -2.02 -9.55
C HIS A 96 7.47 -1.77 -10.01
N ILE A 97 8.29 -2.80 -9.97
CA ILE A 97 9.75 -2.75 -10.12
C ILE A 97 10.15 -3.50 -11.38
N ASN A 98 11.00 -2.88 -12.18
CA ASN A 98 11.77 -3.60 -13.18
C ASN A 98 13.12 -3.98 -12.57
N ALA A 99 13.46 -5.26 -12.58
CA ALA A 99 14.74 -5.79 -12.11
C ALA A 99 15.23 -6.90 -13.04
N GLY A 100 16.54 -7.04 -13.19
CA GLY A 100 17.12 -8.07 -14.05
C GLY A 100 18.60 -8.26 -13.82
N GLY A 101 19.12 -9.45 -14.11
CA GLY A 101 20.53 -9.78 -13.99
C GLY A 101 21.40 -9.19 -15.11
N GLY A 102 22.69 -8.98 -14.83
CA GLY A 102 23.65 -8.38 -15.75
C GLY A 102 23.71 -9.08 -17.11
N GLY A 103 23.16 -8.44 -18.15
CA GLY A 103 23.21 -8.86 -19.55
C GLY A 103 21.87 -9.27 -20.17
N GLY A 104 20.80 -9.44 -19.38
CA GLY A 104 19.45 -9.77 -19.84
C GLY A 104 18.46 -8.60 -19.74
N GLY A 105 17.32 -8.72 -20.44
CA GLY A 105 16.18 -7.81 -20.26
C GLY A 105 15.61 -7.88 -18.83
N GLY A 106 15.03 -6.78 -18.35
CA GLY A 106 14.39 -6.73 -17.02
C GLY A 106 13.08 -7.53 -16.97
N ALA A 107 12.80 -8.13 -15.82
CA ALA A 107 11.51 -8.69 -15.44
C ALA A 107 10.76 -7.72 -14.52
N ALA A 108 9.43 -7.79 -14.55
CA ALA A 108 8.56 -6.98 -13.72
C ALA A 108 8.22 -7.72 -12.42
N PHE A 109 8.22 -6.98 -11.33
CA PHE A 109 7.94 -7.46 -9.98
C PHE A 109 7.05 -6.46 -9.24
N VAL A 110 6.29 -6.95 -8.28
CA VAL A 110 5.56 -6.13 -7.31
C VAL A 110 6.13 -6.37 -5.93
N ALA A 111 6.62 -5.30 -5.30
CA ALA A 111 7.08 -5.32 -3.92
C ALA A 111 6.14 -4.51 -3.02
N VAL A 112 5.80 -5.05 -1.86
CA VAL A 112 5.09 -4.32 -0.82
C VAL A 112 6.06 -4.01 0.32
N VAL A 113 6.25 -2.73 0.61
CA VAL A 113 7.19 -2.24 1.63
C VAL A 113 6.45 -1.38 2.63
N TRP A 114 6.61 -1.69 3.93
CA TRP A 114 6.15 -0.82 5.00
C TRP A 114 7.30 0.02 5.53
N GLU A 115 7.08 1.32 5.71
CA GLU A 115 8.01 2.26 6.33
C GLU A 115 7.36 2.95 7.54
N SER A 116 8.05 2.91 8.68
CA SER A 116 7.63 3.59 9.91
C SER A 116 7.84 5.10 9.80
N SER A 117 6.80 5.89 10.09
CA SER A 117 6.87 7.36 10.13
C SER A 117 7.66 7.91 11.32
N GLU A 118 7.85 7.12 12.39
CA GLU A 118 8.56 7.57 13.60
C GLU A 118 10.03 7.17 13.62
N SER A 119 10.35 5.96 13.17
CA SER A 119 11.70 5.37 13.30
C SER A 119 12.46 5.25 11.98
N GLY A 120 11.79 5.39 10.84
CA GLY A 120 12.35 5.08 9.52
C GLY A 120 12.64 3.58 9.32
N MET A 121 12.21 2.71 10.25
CA MET A 121 12.34 1.26 10.08
C MET A 121 11.51 0.80 8.87
N ARG A 122 12.09 -0.08 8.07
CA ARG A 122 11.45 -0.65 6.89
C ARG A 122 11.30 -2.15 6.98
N LYS A 123 10.22 -2.66 6.40
CA LYS A 123 9.94 -4.09 6.29
C LYS A 123 9.48 -4.43 4.87
N LEU A 124 10.12 -5.42 4.26
CA LEU A 124 9.64 -6.02 3.03
C LEU A 124 8.52 -6.99 3.40
N ILE A 125 7.31 -6.69 2.96
CA ILE A 125 6.11 -7.49 3.25
C ILE A 125 5.99 -8.61 2.22
N SER A 126 6.11 -8.28 0.94
CA SER A 126 6.11 -9.27 -0.16
C SER A 126 6.98 -8.79 -1.33
N PHE A 127 7.37 -9.76 -2.16
CA PHE A 127 8.11 -9.55 -3.40
C PHE A 127 7.72 -10.66 -4.38
N ASP A 128 6.94 -10.31 -5.40
CA ASP A 128 6.30 -11.27 -6.30
C ASP A 128 6.56 -10.86 -7.76
N ALA A 129 6.64 -11.81 -8.69
CA ALA A 129 6.70 -11.50 -10.12
C ALA A 129 5.34 -10.97 -10.62
N GLU A 130 5.35 -10.03 -11.56
CA GLU A 130 4.14 -9.46 -12.19
C GLU A 130 3.61 -10.32 -13.36
#